data_AF-A0A6N7GHA0-F1
#
_entry.id   AF-A0A6N7GHA0-F1
#
_cell.length_a   1.000
_cell.length_b   1.000
_cell.length_c   1.000
_cell.angle_alpha   90.00
_cell.angle_beta   90.00
_cell.angle_gamma   90.00
#
_symmetry.space_group_name_H-M   'P 1'
#
loop_
_entity.id
_entity.type
_entity.pdbx_description
1 polymer ?
#
loop_
_entity_poly.entity_id
_entity_poly.type
_entity_poly.pdbx_seq_one_letter_code
_entity_poly.pdbx_strand_id
1 'polypeptide(L)'
;MTERADRSNRSDRFPRRDGDGRVVGLADLLALTVAGLLTSFAVLLLLDGAGSLVGWGSFGSASGWLALILPVWLFLIEELRAWRSVGGRHAVVVSGALVAMLLGLLVAGVTPGPPLVSSGVGAAVAAVGYAVYWFHGIRWLARREGKSG
;
A
#
# COMPACT_ATOMS: atom_id res chain seq x y z
N MET A 1 -16.15 19.47 32.09
CA MET A 1 -14.68 19.53 32.03
C MET A 1 -14.03 18.24 31.49
N THR A 2 -14.82 17.26 31.05
CA THR A 2 -14.40 15.94 30.52
C THR A 2 -14.16 15.91 29.00
N GLU A 3 -14.69 16.88 28.25
CA GLU A 3 -14.66 16.88 26.77
C GLU A 3 -13.31 17.34 26.17
N ARG A 4 -12.47 18.05 26.94
CA ARG A 4 -11.13 18.45 26.50
C ARG A 4 -10.10 17.31 26.64
N ALA A 5 -10.30 16.39 27.58
CA ALA A 5 -9.40 15.25 27.79
C ALA A 5 -9.59 14.12 26.76
N ASP A 6 -10.78 13.98 26.18
CA ASP A 6 -11.05 12.97 25.14
C ASP A 6 -10.48 13.35 23.76
N ARG A 7 -10.31 14.65 23.48
CA ARG A 7 -9.71 15.13 22.22
C ARG A 7 -8.20 14.88 22.12
N SER A 8 -7.46 14.97 23.23
CA SER A 8 -6.02 14.70 23.23
C SER A 8 -5.68 13.22 23.01
N ASN A 9 -6.61 12.32 23.30
CA ASN A 9 -6.38 10.86 23.19
C ASN A 9 -6.69 10.30 21.79
N ARG A 10 -7.46 11.03 20.97
CA ARG A 10 -7.90 10.56 19.65
C ARG A 10 -6.82 10.74 18.56
N SER A 11 -5.91 11.69 18.74
CA SER A 11 -4.78 11.96 17.84
C SER A 11 -3.61 10.98 17.97
N ASP A 12 -3.59 10.15 19.02
CA ASP A 12 -2.50 9.21 19.31
C ASP A 12 -2.79 7.76 18.89
N ARG A 13 -4.00 7.48 18.36
CA ARG A 13 -4.34 6.13 17.89
C ARG A 13 -3.69 5.87 16.54
N PHE A 14 -2.83 4.85 16.46
CA PHE A 14 -2.25 4.39 15.21
C PHE A 14 -3.32 3.75 14.31
N PRO A 15 -3.35 4.06 12.99
CA PRO A 15 -2.56 5.08 12.30
C PRO A 15 -3.10 6.49 12.56
N ARG A 16 -2.20 7.48 12.70
CA ARG A 16 -2.59 8.88 12.91
C ARG A 16 -3.24 9.43 11.64
N ARG A 17 -4.47 9.93 11.77
CA ARG A 17 -5.24 10.54 10.67
C ARG A 17 -5.68 11.96 11.01
N ASP A 18 -5.76 12.81 9.99
CA ASP A 18 -6.29 14.17 10.12
C ASP A 18 -7.83 14.20 10.07
N GLY A 19 -8.40 15.41 10.13
CA GLY A 19 -9.86 15.62 10.11
C GLY A 19 -10.55 15.17 8.81
N ASP A 20 -9.79 15.03 7.72
CA ASP A 20 -10.26 14.51 6.43
C ASP A 20 -10.01 13.01 6.27
N GLY A 21 -9.45 12.35 7.29
CA GLY A 21 -9.15 10.93 7.32
C GLY A 21 -7.88 10.55 6.59
N ARG A 22 -6.99 11.49 6.27
CA ARG A 22 -5.71 11.23 5.58
C ARG A 22 -4.67 10.78 6.58
N VAL A 23 -3.86 9.80 6.21
CA VAL A 23 -2.73 9.37 7.05
C VAL A 23 -1.70 10.49 7.14
N VAL A 24 -1.37 10.94 8.35
CA VAL A 24 -0.54 12.15 8.58
C VAL A 24 0.93 11.89 8.27
N GLY A 25 1.47 10.76 8.78
CA GLY A 25 2.89 10.42 8.70
C GLY A 25 3.22 9.37 7.65
N LEU A 26 4.41 9.49 7.03
CA LEU A 26 4.91 8.48 6.10
C LEU A 26 5.11 7.14 6.78
N ALA A 27 5.63 7.15 8.02
CA ALA A 27 5.82 5.92 8.80
C ALA A 27 4.50 5.17 9.02
N ASP A 28 3.41 5.90 9.29
CA ASP A 28 2.09 5.31 9.49
C ASP A 28 1.55 4.69 8.18
N LEU A 29 1.73 5.37 7.05
CA LEU A 29 1.32 4.86 5.75
C LEU A 29 2.15 3.65 5.31
N LEU A 30 3.46 3.67 5.55
CA LEU A 30 4.34 2.54 5.28
C LEU A 30 3.98 1.35 6.16
N ALA A 31 3.74 1.56 7.45
CA ALA A 31 3.35 0.50 8.36
C ALA A 31 2.00 -0.13 7.98
N LEU A 32 0.99 0.66 7.56
CA LEU A 32 -0.26 0.14 6.99
C LEU A 32 -0.02 -0.65 5.70
N THR A 33 0.83 -0.13 4.82
CA THR A 33 1.17 -0.79 3.55
C THR A 33 1.86 -2.13 3.78
N VAL A 34 2.84 -2.17 4.69
CA VAL A 34 3.57 -3.38 5.07
C VAL A 34 2.67 -4.37 5.79
N ALA A 35 1.79 -3.91 6.70
CA ALA A 35 0.82 -4.78 7.34
C ALA A 35 -0.13 -5.42 6.33
N GLY A 36 -0.62 -4.65 5.35
CA GLY A 36 -1.43 -5.14 4.24
C GLY A 36 -0.69 -6.17 3.39
N LEU A 37 0.55 -5.87 2.99
CA LEU A 37 1.44 -6.80 2.27
C LEU A 37 1.62 -8.11 3.02
N LEU A 38 2.03 -8.06 4.29
CA LEU A 38 2.29 -9.24 5.12
C LEU A 38 1.03 -10.08 5.29
N THR A 39 -0.13 -9.43 5.48
CA THR A 39 -1.41 -10.11 5.57
C THR A 39 -1.76 -10.80 4.25
N SER A 40 -1.61 -10.12 3.11
CA SER A 40 -1.85 -10.72 1.80
C SER A 40 -0.87 -11.86 1.50
N PHE A 41 0.41 -11.73 1.86
CA PHE A 41 1.40 -12.80 1.73
C PHE A 41 1.06 -14.02 2.58
N ALA A 42 0.67 -13.81 3.84
CA ALA A 42 0.27 -14.91 4.71
C ALA A 42 -0.92 -15.68 4.12
N VAL A 43 -1.95 -14.97 3.65
CA VAL A 43 -3.10 -15.58 2.98
C VAL A 43 -2.67 -16.31 1.71
N LEU A 44 -1.82 -15.69 0.88
CA LEU A 44 -1.34 -16.30 -0.36
C LEU A 44 -0.55 -17.59 -0.11
N LEU A 45 0.34 -17.60 0.90
CA LEU A 45 1.12 -18.77 1.30
C LEU A 45 0.22 -19.90 1.79
N LEU A 46 -0.83 -19.58 2.56
CA LEU A 46 -1.81 -20.57 3.00
C LEU A 46 -2.57 -21.17 1.82
N LEU A 47 -2.99 -20.34 0.85
CA LEU A 47 -3.71 -20.80 -0.34
C LEU A 47 -2.83 -21.65 -1.26
N ASP A 48 -1.61 -21.20 -1.55
CA ASP A 48 -0.65 -21.91 -2.39
C ASP A 48 -0.19 -23.22 -1.73
N GLY A 49 0.07 -23.18 -0.43
CA GLY A 49 0.36 -24.37 0.39
C GLY A 49 -0.79 -25.38 0.36
N ALA A 50 -2.02 -24.96 0.67
CA ALA A 50 -3.18 -25.85 0.66
C ALA A 50 -3.45 -26.43 -0.74
N GLY A 51 -3.33 -25.61 -1.80
CA GLY A 51 -3.48 -26.06 -3.19
C GLY A 51 -2.45 -27.12 -3.57
N SER A 52 -1.21 -26.98 -3.11
CA SER A 52 -0.17 -27.98 -3.34
C SER A 52 -0.45 -29.32 -2.66
N LEU A 53 -1.04 -29.31 -1.46
CA LEU A 53 -1.40 -30.53 -0.72
C LEU A 53 -2.56 -31.30 -1.38
N VAL A 54 -3.45 -30.61 -2.09
CA VAL A 54 -4.59 -31.20 -2.81
C VAL A 54 -4.20 -31.60 -4.25
N GLY A 55 -2.96 -31.34 -4.67
CA GLY A 55 -2.44 -31.73 -5.98
C GLY A 55 -2.84 -30.79 -7.13
N TRP A 56 -3.28 -29.56 -6.83
CA TRP A 56 -3.64 -28.56 -7.85
C TRP A 56 -2.44 -27.79 -8.42
N GLY A 57 -1.23 -28.04 -7.92
CA GLY A 57 -0.01 -27.42 -8.40
C GLY A 57 1.18 -27.71 -7.48
N SER A 58 2.32 -27.10 -7.79
CA SER A 58 3.50 -27.11 -6.92
C SER A 58 3.52 -25.86 -6.04
N PHE A 59 4.00 -26.01 -4.81
CA PHE A 59 4.24 -24.88 -3.92
C PHE A 59 5.24 -23.89 -4.54
N GLY A 60 4.94 -22.60 -4.43
CA GLY A 60 5.72 -21.50 -4.99
C GLY A 60 5.37 -21.15 -6.44
N SER A 61 4.42 -21.85 -7.07
CA SER A 61 4.00 -21.58 -8.44
C SER A 61 3.06 -20.38 -8.57
N ALA A 62 2.37 -19.99 -7.48
CA ALA A 62 1.53 -18.81 -7.46
C ALA A 62 2.31 -17.50 -7.72
N SER A 63 1.66 -16.53 -8.34
CA SER A 63 2.22 -15.20 -8.56
C SER A 63 2.21 -14.38 -7.27
N GLY A 64 3.39 -13.96 -6.80
CA GLY A 64 3.57 -13.07 -5.66
C GLY A 64 2.98 -11.68 -5.85
N TRP A 65 2.64 -11.27 -7.08
CA TRP A 65 1.88 -10.04 -7.36
C TRP A 65 0.50 -10.02 -6.69
N LEU A 66 -0.07 -11.18 -6.37
CA LEU A 66 -1.32 -11.28 -5.61
C LEU A 66 -1.20 -10.67 -4.20
N ALA A 67 0.01 -10.52 -3.66
CA ALA A 67 0.23 -9.84 -2.39
C ALA A 67 -0.11 -8.32 -2.44
N LEU A 68 -0.30 -7.75 -3.63
CA LEU A 68 -0.70 -6.35 -3.79
C LEU A 68 -2.18 -6.08 -3.53
N ILE A 69 -3.03 -7.10 -3.36
CA ILE A 69 -4.48 -6.91 -3.24
C ILE A 69 -4.84 -5.94 -2.10
N LEU A 70 -4.33 -6.17 -0.88
CA LEU A 70 -4.64 -5.27 0.25
C LEU A 70 -3.97 -3.89 0.13
N PRO A 71 -2.69 -3.76 -0.25
CA PRO A 71 -2.09 -2.46 -0.55
C PRO A 71 -2.89 -1.66 -1.58
N VAL A 72 -3.29 -2.29 -2.70
CA VAL A 72 -4.08 -1.62 -3.74
C VAL A 72 -5.42 -1.15 -3.21
N TRP A 73 -6.09 -1.98 -2.40
CA TRP A 73 -7.35 -1.61 -1.75
C TRP A 73 -7.20 -0.39 -0.84
N LEU A 74 -6.18 -0.37 0.02
CA LEU A 74 -5.84 0.75 0.90
C LEU A 74 -5.75 2.06 0.10
N PHE A 75 -5.02 2.05 -1.01
CA PHE A 75 -4.80 3.27 -1.81
C PHE A 75 -6.03 3.68 -2.63
N LEU A 76 -6.70 2.74 -3.29
CA LEU A 76 -7.83 3.05 -4.18
C LEU A 76 -9.10 3.44 -3.43
N ILE A 77 -9.33 2.87 -2.25
CA ILE A 77 -10.58 3.08 -1.50
C ILE A 77 -10.37 4.07 -0.37
N GLU A 78 -9.35 3.89 0.47
CA GLU A 78 -9.20 4.72 1.66
C GLU A 78 -8.50 6.03 1.33
N GLU A 79 -7.28 5.98 0.78
CA GLU A 79 -6.50 7.18 0.50
C GLU A 79 -7.13 8.03 -0.61
N LEU A 80 -7.60 7.42 -1.70
CA LEU A 80 -8.24 8.18 -2.77
C LEU A 80 -9.49 8.93 -2.29
N ARG A 81 -10.25 8.33 -1.36
CA ARG A 81 -11.42 8.95 -0.73
C ARG A 81 -11.02 10.07 0.24
N ALA A 82 -9.97 9.88 1.04
CA ALA A 82 -9.45 10.89 1.97
C ALA A 82 -8.91 12.14 1.25
N TRP A 83 -8.40 11.97 0.03
CA TRP A 83 -7.88 13.05 -0.82
C TRP A 83 -8.88 13.54 -1.87
N ARG A 84 -10.19 13.34 -1.68
CA ARG A 84 -11.25 13.71 -2.64
C ARG A 84 -11.29 15.20 -3.04
N SER A 85 -10.72 16.08 -2.22
CA SER A 85 -10.63 17.51 -2.52
C SER A 85 -9.60 17.81 -3.61
N VAL A 86 -8.55 17.00 -3.76
CA VAL A 86 -7.47 17.22 -4.74
C VAL A 86 -7.90 16.75 -6.12
N GLY A 87 -7.89 17.67 -7.10
CA GLY A 87 -8.42 17.44 -8.44
C GLY A 87 -7.53 16.49 -9.25
N GLY A 88 -6.22 16.71 -9.23
CA GLY A 88 -5.26 15.89 -9.97
C GLY A 88 -4.87 14.57 -9.29
N ARG A 89 -5.58 14.13 -8.24
CA ARG A 89 -5.22 12.91 -7.47
C ARG A 89 -5.10 11.67 -8.35
N HIS A 90 -5.93 11.55 -9.39
CA HIS A 90 -5.89 10.42 -10.33
C HIS A 90 -4.60 10.39 -11.14
N ALA A 91 -4.02 11.55 -11.46
CA ALA A 91 -2.72 11.61 -12.12
C ALA A 91 -1.63 11.03 -11.21
N VAL A 92 -1.64 11.36 -9.91
CA VAL A 92 -0.71 10.80 -8.92
C VAL A 92 -0.90 9.29 -8.77
N VAL A 93 -2.15 8.80 -8.77
CA VAL A 93 -2.43 7.35 -8.75
C VAL A 93 -1.76 6.66 -9.93
N VAL A 94 -2.02 7.14 -11.15
CA VAL A 94 -1.55 6.49 -12.38
C VAL A 94 -0.03 6.60 -12.51
N SER A 95 0.54 7.78 -12.33
CA SER A 95 1.98 7.98 -12.42
C SER A 95 2.73 7.21 -11.34
N GLY A 96 2.21 7.16 -10.11
CA GLY A 96 2.75 6.36 -9.03
C GLY A 96 2.69 4.88 -9.31
N ALA A 97 1.59 4.38 -9.86
CA ALA A 97 1.42 2.97 -10.22
C ALA A 97 2.43 2.55 -11.29
N LEU A 98 2.64 3.39 -12.31
CA LEU A 98 3.63 3.12 -13.35
C LEU A 98 5.05 3.07 -12.79
N VAL A 99 5.45 4.05 -11.97
CA VAL A 99 6.79 4.09 -11.34
C VAL A 99 7.00 2.89 -10.43
N ALA A 100 6.03 2.60 -9.56
CA ALA A 100 6.08 1.47 -8.64
C ALA A 100 6.15 0.12 -9.38
N MET A 101 5.34 -0.04 -10.43
CA MET A 101 5.33 -1.26 -11.23
C MET A 101 6.67 -1.49 -11.93
N LEU A 102 7.26 -0.44 -12.52
CA LEU A 102 8.59 -0.52 -13.12
C LEU A 102 9.65 -0.94 -12.09
N LEU A 103 9.66 -0.33 -10.90
CA LEU A 103 10.59 -0.71 -9.83
C LEU A 103 10.40 -2.17 -9.40
N GLY A 104 9.16 -2.60 -9.20
CA GLY A 104 8.85 -3.96 -8.81
C GLY A 104 9.22 -4.99 -9.87
N LEU A 105 8.97 -4.70 -11.16
CA LEU A 105 9.35 -5.57 -12.27
C LEU A 105 10.86 -5.70 -12.40
N LEU A 106 11.61 -4.61 -12.24
CA LEU A 106 13.08 -4.64 -12.25
C LEU A 106 13.62 -5.54 -11.14
N VAL A 107 13.11 -5.40 -9.92
CA VAL A 107 13.54 -6.22 -8.78
C VAL A 107 13.12 -7.68 -8.95
N ALA A 108 11.90 -7.94 -9.42
CA ALA A 108 11.43 -9.30 -9.70
C ALA A 108 12.31 -10.00 -10.74
N GLY A 109 12.72 -9.28 -11.80
CA GLY A 109 13.56 -9.82 -12.87
C GLY A 109 14.98 -10.19 -12.45
N VAL A 110 15.50 -9.60 -11.38
CA VAL A 110 16.84 -9.92 -10.84
C VAL A 110 16.80 -10.80 -9.59
N THR A 111 15.61 -11.07 -9.04
CA THR A 111 15.46 -11.90 -7.84
C THR A 111 15.38 -13.38 -8.23
N PRO A 112 16.36 -14.21 -7.84
CA PRO A 112 16.30 -15.65 -8.11
C PRO A 112 15.24 -16.32 -7.24
N GLY A 113 14.66 -17.40 -7.74
CA GLY A 113 13.72 -18.23 -6.99
C GLY A 113 12.44 -18.57 -7.74
N PRO A 114 11.51 -19.30 -7.10
CA PRO A 114 10.22 -19.63 -7.69
C PRO A 114 9.39 -18.35 -7.90
N PRO A 115 8.38 -18.38 -8.80
CA PRO A 115 7.52 -17.24 -9.09
C PRO A 115 7.01 -16.51 -7.86
N LEU A 116 6.57 -17.23 -6.83
CA LEU A 116 6.06 -16.66 -5.59
C LEU A 116 7.09 -15.76 -4.87
N VAL A 117 8.36 -16.16 -4.87
CA VAL A 117 9.45 -15.41 -4.22
C VAL A 117 9.88 -14.25 -5.10
N SER A 118 10.22 -14.48 -6.36
CA SER A 118 10.77 -13.44 -7.25
C SER A 118 9.76 -12.30 -7.47
N SER A 119 8.54 -12.63 -7.88
CA SER A 119 7.47 -11.64 -8.04
C SER A 119 6.93 -11.11 -6.72
N GLY A 120 7.07 -11.86 -5.62
CA GLY A 120 6.71 -11.39 -4.29
C GLY A 120 7.63 -10.27 -3.79
N VAL A 121 8.94 -10.41 -3.98
CA VAL A 121 9.90 -9.32 -3.68
C VAL A 121 9.61 -8.11 -4.56
N GLY A 122 9.31 -8.33 -5.85
CA GLY A 122 8.88 -7.26 -6.75
C GLY A 122 7.62 -6.54 -6.26
N ALA A 123 6.60 -7.28 -5.81
CA ALA A 123 5.37 -6.74 -5.24
C ALA A 123 5.64 -5.91 -3.98
N ALA A 124 6.50 -6.39 -3.08
CA ALA A 124 6.88 -5.65 -1.88
C ALA A 124 7.56 -4.31 -2.22
N VAL A 125 8.50 -4.31 -3.17
CA VAL A 125 9.15 -3.07 -3.63
C VAL A 125 8.15 -2.14 -4.30
N ALA A 126 7.26 -2.66 -5.16
CA ALA A 126 6.23 -1.85 -5.80
C ALA A 126 5.32 -1.17 -4.77
N ALA A 127 4.81 -1.91 -3.78
CA ALA A 127 3.93 -1.36 -2.76
C ALA A 127 4.61 -0.29 -1.88
N VAL A 128 5.86 -0.53 -1.44
CA VAL A 128 6.62 0.46 -0.66
C VAL A 128 6.95 1.69 -1.51
N GLY A 129 7.41 1.49 -2.75
CA GLY A 129 7.69 2.55 -3.70
C GLY A 129 6.45 3.40 -4.01
N TYR A 130 5.30 2.74 -4.20
CA TYR A 130 4.02 3.41 -4.38
C TYR A 130 3.64 4.24 -3.16
N ALA A 131 3.78 3.70 -1.94
CA ALA A 131 3.45 4.42 -0.71
C ALA A 131 4.27 5.70 -0.55
N VAL A 132 5.58 5.64 -0.81
CA VAL A 132 6.47 6.81 -0.80
C VAL A 132 6.07 7.81 -1.88
N TYR A 133 5.87 7.32 -3.11
CA TYR A 133 5.47 8.16 -4.24
C TYR A 133 4.15 8.89 -3.97
N TRP A 134 3.13 8.14 -3.55
CA TRP A 134 1.82 8.66 -3.20
C TRP A 134 1.93 9.72 -2.11
N PHE A 135 2.60 9.40 -0.99
CA PHE A 135 2.71 10.28 0.17
C PHE A 135 3.24 11.67 -0.21
N HIS A 136 4.34 11.70 -0.97
CA HIS A 136 4.96 12.94 -1.39
C HIS A 136 4.21 13.60 -2.56
N GLY A 137 3.79 12.81 -3.55
CA GLY A 137 3.13 13.28 -4.77
C GLY A 137 1.81 13.97 -4.49
N ILE A 138 0.94 13.35 -3.69
CA ILE A 138 -0.38 13.92 -3.40
C ILE A 138 -0.28 15.19 -2.55
N ARG A 139 0.67 15.25 -1.61
CA ARG A 139 0.92 16.43 -0.78
C ARG A 139 1.53 17.57 -1.58
N TRP A 140 2.44 17.27 -2.50
CA TRP A 140 2.98 18.25 -3.42
C TRP A 140 1.88 18.84 -4.30
N LEU A 141 1.02 17.98 -4.86
CA LEU A 141 -0.09 18.41 -5.69
C LEU A 141 -1.11 19.25 -4.90
N ALA A 142 -1.48 18.82 -3.69
CA ALA A 142 -2.40 19.56 -2.81
C ALA A 142 -1.89 20.98 -2.52
N ARG A 143 -0.57 21.15 -2.29
CA ARG A 143 0.05 22.47 -2.12
C ARG A 143 -0.04 23.32 -3.39
N ARG A 144 0.11 22.73 -4.57
CA ARG A 144 0.00 23.42 -5.87
C ARG A 144 -1.44 23.84 -6.17
N GLU A 145 -2.41 23.09 -5.69
CA GLU A 145 -3.84 23.40 -5.83
C GLU A 145 -4.38 24.33 -4.71
N GLY A 146 -3.56 24.73 -3.73
CA GLY A 146 -3.99 25.58 -2.61
C GLY A 146 -4.89 24.86 -1.60
N LYS A 147 -4.83 23.52 -1.53
CA LYS A 147 -5.74 22.66 -0.74
C LYS A 147 -5.09 22.06 0.50
N SER A 148 -4.05 22.70 1.05
CA SER A 148 -3.42 22.27 2.29
C SER A 148 -4.27 22.66 3.50
N GLY A 149 -5.11 21.73 3.96
CA GLY A 149 -5.77 21.73 5.27
C GLY A 149 -5.51 20.40 5.95
#